data_AF-A0A6J7LL15-F1
#
_entry.id   AF-A0A6J7LL15-F1
#
_cell.length_a   1.000
_cell.length_b   1.000
_cell.length_c   1.000
_cell.angle_alpha   90.00
_cell.angle_beta   90.00
_cell.angle_gamma   90.00
#
_symmetry.space_group_name_H-M   'P 1'
#
loop_
_entity.id
_entity.type
_entity.pdbx_description
1 polymer ?
#
loop_
_entity_poly.entity_id
_entity_poly.type
_entity_poly.pdbx_seq_one_letter_code
_entity_poly.pdbx_strand_id
1 'polypeptide(L)'
;MNSAPNEDNIEPEVAESLEAVAEARQRLAEVPAEMVISNHAMGLYELAAIHLTSSPPDLIESALAIDALACLVEGLQERLGENFEVLKDALANIRLAFVQVKNSL
;
A
#
# COMPACT_ATOMS: atom_id res chain seq x y z
N MET A 1 11.59 -47.35 -23.02
CA MET A 1 12.13 -46.80 -21.77
C MET A 1 12.14 -45.28 -21.89
N ASN A 2 11.27 -44.58 -21.17
CA ASN A 2 11.31 -43.12 -21.08
C ASN A 2 12.15 -42.78 -19.84
N SER A 3 13.37 -42.29 -20.03
CA SER A 3 14.23 -41.85 -18.94
C SER A 3 13.66 -40.55 -18.36
N ALA A 4 13.44 -40.54 -17.05
CA ALA A 4 13.02 -39.36 -16.30
C ALA A 4 14.05 -38.21 -16.46
N PRO A 5 13.63 -36.94 -16.35
CA PRO A 5 14.57 -35.83 -16.38
C PRO A 5 15.51 -35.92 -15.18
N ASN A 6 16.80 -35.72 -15.43
CA ASN A 6 17.87 -35.81 -14.45
C ASN A 6 17.77 -34.61 -13.48
N GLU A 7 17.45 -34.86 -12.21
CA GLU A 7 17.25 -33.84 -11.16
C GLU A 7 18.56 -33.14 -10.71
N ASP A 8 19.72 -33.62 -11.16
CA ASP A 8 21.04 -33.28 -10.61
C ASP A 8 21.81 -32.16 -11.33
N ASN A 9 21.22 -31.40 -12.26
CA ASN A 9 21.96 -30.38 -13.01
C ASN A 9 21.38 -28.97 -12.88
N ILE A 10 21.15 -28.51 -11.64
CA ILE A 10 21.07 -27.06 -11.40
C ILE A 10 22.51 -26.54 -11.50
N GLU A 11 22.84 -25.93 -12.64
CA GLU A 11 24.15 -25.34 -12.89
C GLU A 11 24.55 -24.42 -11.72
N PRO A 12 25.81 -24.45 -11.24
CA PRO A 12 26.25 -23.71 -10.05
C PRO A 12 26.00 -22.19 -10.15
N GLU A 13 25.99 -21.66 -11.37
CA GLU A 13 25.65 -20.26 -11.68
C GLU A 13 24.17 -19.93 -11.37
N VAL A 14 23.26 -20.90 -11.55
CA VAL A 14 21.85 -20.78 -11.17
C VAL A 14 21.70 -20.83 -9.65
N ALA A 15 22.46 -21.68 -8.95
CA ALA A 15 22.43 -21.76 -7.48
C ALA A 15 22.95 -20.48 -6.80
N GLU A 16 24.08 -19.92 -7.26
CA GLU A 16 24.59 -18.62 -6.78
C GLU A 16 23.61 -17.48 -7.06
N SER A 17 22.94 -17.49 -8.22
CA SER A 17 21.92 -16.48 -8.54
C SER A 17 20.70 -16.54 -7.61
N LEU A 18 20.31 -17.74 -7.18
CA LEU A 18 19.19 -17.95 -6.27
C LEU A 18 19.54 -17.49 -4.84
N GLU A 19 20.76 -17.74 -4.37
CA GLU A 19 21.24 -17.23 -3.07
C GLU A 19 21.28 -15.70 -3.06
N ALA A 20 21.82 -15.06 -4.10
CA ALA A 20 21.84 -13.60 -4.20
C ALA A 20 20.43 -12.98 -4.20
N VAL A 21 19.47 -13.62 -4.87
CA VAL A 21 18.06 -13.21 -4.85
C VAL A 21 17.43 -13.41 -3.46
N ALA A 22 17.76 -14.50 -2.76
CA ALA A 22 17.28 -14.77 -1.41
C ALA A 22 17.82 -13.74 -0.41
N GLU A 23 19.12 -13.42 -0.45
CA GLU A 23 19.73 -12.38 0.38
C GLU A 23 19.16 -11.00 0.10
N ALA A 24 18.90 -10.67 -1.18
CA ALA A 24 18.24 -9.44 -1.56
C ALA A 24 16.80 -9.36 -1.00
N ARG A 25 16.04 -10.46 -1.04
CA ARG A 25 14.71 -10.54 -0.43
C ARG A 25 14.76 -10.41 1.09
N GLN A 26 15.77 -10.99 1.73
CA GLN A 26 15.92 -10.94 3.19
C GLN A 26 16.22 -9.53 3.68
N ARG A 27 17.06 -8.77 2.98
CA ARG A 27 17.30 -7.35 3.26
C ARG A 27 16.04 -6.48 3.08
N LEU A 28 15.21 -6.76 2.06
CA LEU A 28 13.94 -6.06 1.88
C LEU A 28 12.92 -6.37 3.00
N ALA A 29 13.02 -7.54 3.63
CA ALA A 29 12.17 -7.92 4.76
C ALA A 29 12.53 -7.22 6.08
N GLU A 30 13.61 -6.43 6.11
CA GLU A 30 14.02 -5.68 7.30
C GLU A 30 13.16 -4.43 7.55
N VAL A 31 12.46 -3.93 6.53
CA VAL A 31 11.54 -2.79 6.70
C VAL A 31 10.29 -3.26 7.45
N PRO A 32 9.94 -2.65 8.60
CA PRO A 32 8.72 -3.00 9.31
C PRO A 32 7.50 -2.86 8.42
N ALA A 33 6.67 -3.90 8.36
CA ALA A 33 5.47 -3.91 7.51
C ALA A 33 4.53 -2.74 7.82
N GLU A 34 4.42 -2.33 9.08
CA GLU A 34 3.63 -1.17 9.50
C GLU A 34 4.06 0.13 8.83
N MET A 35 5.36 0.31 8.56
CA MET A 35 5.89 1.51 7.90
C MET A 35 5.51 1.53 6.43
N VAL A 36 5.59 0.38 5.75
CA VAL A 36 5.17 0.22 4.35
C VAL A 36 3.67 0.43 4.22
N ILE A 37 2.88 -0.16 5.11
CA ILE A 37 1.42 -0.02 5.11
C ILE A 37 1.02 1.43 5.42
N SER A 38 1.66 2.09 6.39
CA SER A 38 1.41 3.51 6.70
C SER A 38 1.71 4.40 5.50
N ASN A 39 2.81 4.13 4.78
CA ASN A 39 3.14 4.82 3.54
C ASN A 39 2.07 4.62 2.46
N HIS A 40 1.53 3.41 2.30
CA HIS A 40 0.42 3.16 1.39
C HIS A 40 -0.88 3.86 1.82
N ALA A 41 -1.18 3.93 3.12
CA ALA A 41 -2.31 4.70 3.62
C ALA A 41 -2.16 6.19 3.26
N MET A 42 -0.97 6.77 3.41
CA MET A 42 -0.72 8.14 2.98
C MET A 42 -0.91 8.31 1.45
N GLY A 43 -0.46 7.35 0.65
CA GLY A 43 -0.70 7.36 -0.80
C GLY A 43 -2.21 7.34 -1.18
N LEU A 44 -3.04 6.61 -0.43
CA LEU A 44 -4.50 6.63 -0.62
C LEU A 44 -5.12 7.98 -0.25
N TYR A 45 -4.62 8.62 0.82
CA TYR A 45 -5.02 9.99 1.17
C TYR A 45 -4.67 10.98 0.05
N GLU A 46 -3.46 10.93 -0.49
CA GLU A 46 -3.02 11.79 -1.59
C GLU A 46 -3.85 11.55 -2.85
N LEU A 47 -4.13 10.29 -3.18
CA LEU A 47 -4.99 9.93 -4.31
C LEU A 47 -6.40 10.51 -4.15
N ALA A 48 -7.01 10.37 -2.97
CA ALA A 48 -8.30 10.97 -2.67
C ALA A 48 -8.28 12.49 -2.85
N ALA A 49 -7.24 13.17 -2.37
CA ALA A 49 -7.07 14.61 -2.48
C ALA A 49 -6.88 15.08 -3.93
N ILE A 50 -6.09 14.36 -4.74
CA ILE A 50 -5.89 14.66 -6.16
C ILE A 50 -7.23 14.62 -6.92
N HIS A 51 -8.01 13.55 -6.74
CA HIS A 51 -9.33 13.45 -7.38
C HIS A 51 -10.31 14.50 -6.85
N LEU A 52 -10.28 14.79 -5.55
CA LEU A 52 -11.19 15.77 -4.94
C LEU A 52 -10.92 17.21 -5.40
N THR A 53 -9.65 17.55 -5.61
CA THR A 53 -9.21 18.89 -6.02
C THR A 53 -9.09 19.06 -7.54
N SER A 54 -9.38 18.01 -8.30
CA SER A 54 -9.45 18.08 -9.76
C SER A 54 -10.55 19.03 -10.25
N SER A 55 -10.50 19.40 -11.53
CA SER A 55 -11.44 20.36 -12.13
C SER A 55 -12.01 19.80 -13.44
N PRO A 56 -13.28 19.32 -13.45
CA PRO A 56 -14.21 19.25 -12.31
C PRO A 56 -13.79 18.19 -11.28
N PRO A 57 -14.17 18.32 -9.99
CA PRO A 57 -13.90 17.31 -8.97
C PRO A 57 -14.47 15.93 -9.33
N ASP A 58 -13.66 14.89 -9.18
CA ASP A 58 -14.09 13.50 -9.36
C ASP A 58 -14.46 12.89 -8.00
N LEU A 59 -15.75 12.98 -7.67
CA LEU A 59 -16.27 12.48 -6.40
C LEU A 59 -16.30 10.94 -6.33
N ILE A 60 -16.36 10.24 -7.46
CA ILE A 60 -16.44 8.77 -7.46
C ILE A 60 -15.06 8.20 -7.13
N GLU A 61 -14.04 8.65 -7.86
CA GLU A 61 -12.66 8.20 -7.64
C GLU A 61 -12.12 8.68 -6.29
N SER A 62 -12.47 9.91 -5.87
CA SER A 62 -12.11 10.40 -4.53
C SER A 62 -12.76 9.55 -3.42
N ALA A 63 -14.05 9.21 -3.55
CA ALA A 63 -14.74 8.37 -2.57
C ALA A 63 -14.10 6.98 -2.44
N LEU A 64 -13.77 6.35 -3.58
CA LEU A 64 -13.12 5.03 -3.58
C LEU A 64 -11.79 5.05 -2.80
N ALA A 65 -10.96 6.08 -3.01
CA ALA A 65 -9.70 6.22 -2.29
C ALA A 65 -9.90 6.50 -0.78
N ILE A 66 -10.90 7.31 -0.42
CA ILE A 66 -11.27 7.56 0.99
C ILE A 66 -11.75 6.28 1.68
N ASP A 67 -12.56 5.47 1.00
CA ASP A 67 -13.07 4.21 1.54
C ASP A 67 -11.94 3.19 1.74
N ALA A 68 -11.01 3.09 0.78
CA ALA A 68 -9.83 2.24 0.93
C ALA A 68 -8.94 2.67 2.11
N LEU A 69 -8.70 3.99 2.26
CA LEU A 69 -7.98 4.55 3.40
C LEU A 69 -8.70 4.22 4.71
N ALA A 70 -10.02 4.37 4.75
CA ALA A 70 -10.84 4.04 5.91
C ALA A 70 -10.71 2.58 6.32
N CYS A 71 -10.83 1.65 5.36
CA CYS A 71 -10.67 0.23 5.62
C CYS A 71 -9.34 -0.11 6.28
N LEU A 72 -8.24 0.54 5.85
CA LEU A 72 -6.93 0.34 6.46
C LEU A 72 -6.83 0.96 7.85
N VAL A 73 -7.18 2.25 7.99
CA VAL A 73 -6.97 3.00 9.24
C VAL A 73 -7.90 2.51 10.36
N GLU A 74 -9.18 2.32 10.06
CA GLU A 74 -10.17 1.87 11.03
C GLU A 74 -10.06 0.37 11.31
N GLY A 75 -9.62 -0.42 10.32
CA GLY A 75 -9.46 -1.87 10.44
C GLY A 75 -8.17 -2.31 11.14
N LEU A 76 -7.07 -1.58 10.97
CA LEU A 76 -5.76 -1.93 11.56
C LEU A 76 -5.51 -1.21 12.89
N GLN A 77 -6.04 -0.01 13.08
CA GLN A 77 -5.96 0.76 14.33
C GLN A 77 -4.50 0.89 14.84
N GLU A 78 -4.26 0.63 16.12
CA GLU A 78 -2.94 0.70 16.77
C GLU A 78 -1.87 -0.18 16.12
N ARG A 79 -2.24 -1.15 15.26
CA ARG A 79 -1.28 -1.96 14.48
C ARG A 79 -0.55 -1.16 13.39
N LEU A 80 -0.97 0.07 13.11
CA LEU A 80 -0.26 1.02 12.25
C LEU A 80 0.91 1.72 12.97
N GLY A 81 1.10 1.43 14.25
CA GLY A 81 2.20 1.97 15.05
C GLY A 81 2.06 3.48 15.26
N GLU A 82 3.19 4.18 15.26
CA GLU A 82 3.28 5.61 15.60
C GLU A 82 2.47 6.52 14.67
N ASN A 83 2.17 6.09 13.45
CA ASN A 83 1.44 6.88 12.47
C ASN A 83 -0.08 6.81 12.62
N PHE A 84 -0.61 5.93 13.48
CA PHE A 84 -2.06 5.66 13.55
C PHE A 84 -2.88 6.93 13.78
N GLU A 85 -2.58 7.70 14.83
CA GLU A 85 -3.36 8.90 15.16
C GLU A 85 -3.26 9.96 14.04
N VAL A 86 -2.09 10.10 13.41
CA VAL A 86 -1.89 11.01 12.27
C VAL A 86 -2.76 10.59 11.08
N LEU A 87 -2.78 9.30 10.74
CA LEU A 87 -3.59 8.78 9.63
C LEU A 87 -5.09 8.86 9.90
N LYS A 88 -5.50 8.67 11.16
CA LYS A 88 -6.88 8.82 11.61
C LYS A 88 -7.36 10.27 11.51
N ASP A 89 -6.53 11.22 11.92
CA ASP A 89 -6.83 12.65 11.76
C ASP A 89 -6.88 13.04 10.27
N ALA A 90 -5.95 12.53 9.45
CA ALA A 90 -5.95 12.75 8.01
C ALA A 90 -7.22 12.21 7.33
N LEU A 91 -7.67 11.01 7.71
CA LEU A 91 -8.91 10.42 7.23
C LEU A 91 -10.14 11.27 7.60
N ALA A 92 -10.20 11.78 8.84
CA ALA A 92 -11.28 12.67 9.26
C ALA A 92 -11.31 13.97 8.44
N ASN A 93 -10.13 14.57 8.22
CA ASN A 93 -9.99 15.81 7.46
C ASN A 93 -10.41 15.64 5.99
N ILE A 94 -9.98 14.57 5.30
CA ILE A 94 -10.35 14.37 3.89
C ILE A 94 -11.83 14.06 3.72
N ARG A 95 -12.46 13.34 4.66
CA ARG A 95 -13.92 13.12 4.66
C ARG A 95 -14.70 14.42 4.81
N LEU A 96 -14.24 15.32 5.69
CA LEU A 96 -14.85 16.64 5.83
C LEU A 96 -14.71 17.46 4.54
N ALA A 97 -13.52 17.49 3.96
CA ALA A 97 -13.26 18.17 2.68
C ALA A 97 -14.16 17.61 1.57
N PHE A 98 -14.32 16.28 1.49
CA PHE A 98 -15.18 15.62 0.51
C PHE A 98 -16.63 16.11 0.60
N VAL A 99 -17.20 16.16 1.80
CA VAL A 99 -18.56 16.65 2.02
C VAL A 99 -18.69 18.13 1.64
N GLN A 100 -17.70 18.95 1.97
CA GLN A 100 -17.68 20.37 1.63
C GLN A 100 -17.69 20.58 0.10
N VAL A 101 -16.82 19.88 -0.63
CA VAL A 101 -16.78 19.96 -2.10
C VAL A 101 -18.07 19.43 -2.71
N LYS A 102 -18.56 18.27 -2.26
CA LYS A 102 -19.82 17.69 -2.74
C LYS A 102 -21.00 18.64 -2.58
N ASN A 103 -21.06 19.41 -1.49
CA ASN A 103 -22.12 20.39 -1.25
C ASN A 103 -21.95 21.70 -2.04
N SER A 104 -20.79 21.91 -2.67
CA SER A 104 -20.45 23.12 -3.43
C SER A 104 -20.61 22.94 -4.95
N LEU A 105 -20.87 21.71 -5.42
CA LEU A 105 -21.17 21.37 -6.82
C LEU A 105 -22.66 21.53 -7.11
#